data_AF-A0A2T1NB51-F1
#
_entry.id   AF-A0A2T1NB51-F1
#
_cell.length_a   1.000
_cell.length_b   1.000
_cell.length_c   1.000
_cell.angle_alpha   90.00
_cell.angle_beta   90.00
_cell.angle_gamma   90.00
#
_symmetry.space_group_name_H-M   'P 1'
#
loop_
_entity.id
_entity.type
_entity.pdbx_description
1 polymer ?
#
loop_
_entity_poly.entity_id
_entity_poly.type
_entity_poly.pdbx_seq_one_letter_code
_entity_poly.pdbx_strand_id
1 'polypeptide(L)' 'MSLKKFLIPLILLLLGFGLTIVGALFKIQHWPYGNVILTIGTFVEFAALFYAIIVLIKIYRNKY' A
#
# COMPACT_ATOMS: atom_id res chain seq x y z
N MET A 1 -10.13 9.94 -18.84
CA MET A 1 -9.51 9.95 -17.49
C MET A 1 -8.13 9.30 -17.60
N SER A 2 -7.04 10.01 -17.30
CA SER A 2 -5.69 9.48 -17.55
C SER A 2 -5.35 8.33 -16.61
N LEU A 3 -4.80 7.23 -17.14
CA LEU A 3 -4.25 6.08 -16.40
C LEU A 3 -3.32 6.48 -15.25
N LYS A 4 -2.75 7.69 -15.33
CA LYS A 4 -1.91 8.30 -14.30
C LYS A 4 -2.54 8.34 -12.91
N LYS A 5 -3.88 8.36 -12.79
CA LYS A 5 -4.57 8.32 -11.48
C LYS A 5 -4.38 7.00 -10.74
N PHE A 6 -4.05 5.92 -11.45
CA PHE A 6 -3.75 4.61 -10.89
C PHE A 6 -2.30 4.45 -10.44
N LEU A 7 -1.40 5.32 -10.91
CA LEU A 7 0.00 5.29 -10.51
C LEU A 7 0.16 5.59 -9.02
N ILE A 8 -0.67 6.48 -8.47
CA ILE A 8 -0.61 6.88 -7.07
C ILE A 8 -0.88 5.68 -6.12
N PRO A 9 -2.02 4.96 -6.21
CA PRO A 9 -2.23 3.78 -5.37
C PRO A 9 -1.17 2.69 -5.61
N LEU A 10 -0.69 2.54 -6.84
CA LEU A 10 0.32 1.55 -7.17
C LEU A 10 1.68 1.85 -6.50
N ILE A 11 2.12 3.11 -6.51
CA ILE A 11 3.37 3.53 -5.85
C ILE A 11 3.26 3.33 -4.33
N LEU A 12 2.11 3.68 -3.74
CA LEU A 12 1.87 3.45 -2.32
C LEU A 12 1.87 1.96 -1.95
N LEU A 13 1.29 1.11 -2.82
CA LEU A 13 1.30 -0.34 -2.63
C LEU A 13 2.74 -0.89 -2.62
N LEU A 14 3.57 -0.47 -3.59
CA LEU A 14 4.97 -0.92 -3.68
C LEU A 14 5.81 -0.45 -2.48
N LEU A 15 5.56 0.77 -2.00
CA LEU A 15 6.18 1.28 -0.77
C LEU A 15 5.76 0.47 0.46
N GLY A 16 4.46 0.19 0.61
CA GLY A 16 3.93 -0.67 1.67
C GLY A 16 4.60 -2.04 1.66
N PHE A 17 4.70 -2.67 0.49
CA PHE A 17 5.34 -3.97 0.31
C PHE A 17 6.82 -3.96 0.74
N GLY A 18 7.56 -2.91 0.36
CA GLY A 18 8.94 -2.73 0.80
C GLY A 18 9.06 -2.64 2.33
N LEU A 19 8.19 -1.85 2.98
CA LEU A 19 8.16 -1.73 4.43
C LEU A 19 7.79 -3.05 5.12
N THR A 20 6.82 -3.79 4.57
CA THR A 20 6.41 -5.10 5.11
C THR A 20 7.54 -6.11 5.03
N ILE A 21 8.29 -6.15 3.91
CA ILE A 21 9.48 -7.01 3.77
C ILE A 21 10.55 -6.62 4.79
N VAL A 22 10.87 -5.33 4.91
CA VAL A 22 11.88 -4.85 5.88
C VAL A 22 11.45 -5.16 7.31
N GLY A 23 10.19 -4.95 7.66
CA GLY A 23 9.67 -5.28 8.98
C GLY A 23 9.70 -6.78 9.27
N ALA A 24 9.34 -7.62 8.28
CA ALA A 24 9.44 -9.08 8.40
C ALA A 24 10.88 -9.52 8.62
N LEU A 25 11.82 -8.94 7.89
CA LEU A 25 13.24 -9.19 8.06
C LEU A 25 13.70 -8.82 9.48
N PHE A 26 13.33 -7.63 9.98
CA PHE A 26 13.65 -7.20 11.34
C PHE A 26 13.05 -8.15 12.38
N LYS A 27 11.83 -8.64 12.16
CA LYS A 27 11.17 -9.61 13.05
C LYS A 27 11.91 -10.95 13.07
N ILE A 28 12.38 -11.44 11.93
CA ILE A 28 13.19 -12.68 11.84
C ILE A 28 14.55 -12.50 12.52
N GLN A 29 15.21 -11.36 12.32
CA GLN A 29 16.49 -11.02 12.94
C GLN A 29 16.38 -10.65 14.43
N HIS A 30 15.17 -10.66 15.00
CA HIS A 30 14.88 -10.21 16.38
C HIS A 30 15.31 -8.76 16.66
N TRP A 31 15.47 -7.96 15.61
CA TRP A 31 15.82 -6.56 15.74
C TRP A 31 14.67 -5.75 16.33
N PRO A 32 14.98 -4.70 17.10
CA PRO A 32 13.95 -3.86 17.69
C PRO A 32 13.07 -3.24 16.59
N TYR A 33 11.81 -2.94 16.94
CA TYR A 33 10.83 -2.31 16.04
C TYR A 33 10.32 -3.14 14.86
N GLY A 34 10.70 -4.41 14.69
CA GLY A 34 10.21 -5.25 13.57
C GLY A 34 8.69 -5.32 13.46
N ASN A 35 7.98 -5.49 14.59
CA ASN A 35 6.52 -5.46 14.61
C ASN A 35 5.94 -4.08 14.26
N VAL A 36 6.61 -2.99 14.65
CA VAL A 36 6.15 -1.62 14.36
C VAL A 36 6.26 -1.35 12.85
N ILE A 37 7.41 -1.68 12.26
CA ILE A 37 7.64 -1.52 10.82
C ILE A 37 6.66 -2.38 10.02
N LEU A 38 6.42 -3.63 10.45
CA LEU A 38 5.42 -4.51 9.84
C LEU A 38 4.01 -3.91 9.89
N THR A 39 3.57 -3.42 11.05
CA THR A 39 2.25 -2.82 11.18
C THR A 39 2.10 -1.59 10.29
N ILE A 40 3.14 -0.75 10.19
CA ILE A 40 3.14 0.42 9.30
C ILE A 40 3.06 -0.02 7.84
N GLY A 41 3.88 -1.00 7.41
CA GLY A 41 3.88 -1.53 6.04
C GLY A 41 2.51 -2.07 5.63
N THR A 42 1.94 -2.97 6.44
CA THR A 42 0.61 -3.54 6.22
C THR A 42 -0.48 -2.47 6.21
N PHE A 43 -0.39 -1.45 7.07
CA PHE A 43 -1.35 -0.36 7.09
C PHE A 43 -1.29 0.49 5.82
N VAL A 44 -0.07 0.78 5.33
CA VAL A 44 0.13 1.49 4.06
C VAL A 44 -0.43 0.69 2.89
N GLU A 45 -0.22 -0.63 2.84
CA GLU A 45 -0.81 -1.52 1.82
C GLU A 45 -2.34 -1.47 1.84
N PHE A 46 -2.94 -1.58 3.04
CA PHE A 46 -4.39 -1.50 3.20
C PHE A 46 -4.94 -0.15 2.70
N ALA A 47 -4.31 0.96 3.09
CA ALA A 47 -4.71 2.29 2.65
C ALA A 47 -4.56 2.47 1.13
N ALA A 48 -3.49 1.93 0.53
CA ALA A 48 -3.25 1.96 -0.91
C ALA A 48 -4.34 1.20 -1.68
N LEU A 49 -4.69 -0.02 -1.23
CA LEU A 49 -5.75 -0.83 -1.82
C LEU A 49 -7.12 -0.15 -1.69
N PHE A 50 -7.43 0.39 -0.51
CA PHE A 50 -8.67 1.12 -0.28
C PHE A 50 -8.79 2.33 -1.20
N TYR A 51 -7.71 3.11 -1.36
CA TYR A 51 -7.67 4.23 -2.30
C TYR A 51 -7.83 3.78 -3.75
N ALA A 52 -7.20 2.67 -4.15
CA ALA A 52 -7.35 2.09 -5.49
C ALA A 52 -8.81 1.73 -5.80
N ILE A 53 -9.52 1.14 -4.83
CA ILE A 53 -10.95 0.81 -4.94
C ILE A 53 -11.79 2.09 -5.15
N ILE A 54 -11.53 3.16 -4.39
CA ILE A 54 -12.24 4.43 -4.56
C ILE A 54 -12.00 5.01 -5.96
N VAL A 55 -10.76 4.95 -6.44
CA VAL A 55 -10.40 5.41 -7.81
C VAL A 55 -11.13 4.59 -8.86
N LEU A 56 -11.20 3.26 -8.70
CA LEU A 56 -11.95 2.36 -9.59
C LEU A 56 -13.44 2.70 -9.63
N ILE A 57 -14.07 2.89 -8.48
CA ILE A 57 -15.49 3.24 -8.38
C ILE A 57 -15.75 4.58 -9.10
N LYS A 58 -14.88 5.58 -8.88
CA LYS A 58 -14.99 6.87 -9.58
C LYS A 58 -14.84 6.72 -11.09
N ILE A 59 -13.93 5.86 -11.57
CA ILE A 59 -13.76 5.59 -13.00
C ILE A 59 -15.02 4.94 -13.58
N TYR A 60 -15.56 3.92 -12.92
CA TYR A 60 -16.76 3.22 -13.36
C TYR A 60 -17.96 4.16 -13.40
N ARG A 61 -18.19 4.93 -12.33
CA ARG A 61 -19.32 5.87 -12.24
C ARG A 61 -19.22 7.03 -13.23
N ASN A 62 -18.03 7.47 -13.62
CA ASN A 62 -17.84 8.55 -14.59
C ASN A 62 -17.89 8.05 -16.06
N LYS A 63 -18.05 6.75 -16.27
CA LYS A 63 -18.20 6.14 -17.61
C LYS A 63 -19.67 6.02 -18.02
N TYR A 64 -20.59 6.08 -17.07
CA TYR A 64 -22.04 6.16 -17.25
C TYR A 64 -22.53 7.56 -16.83
#